data_AF-A0A355F8R0-F1
#
_entry.id   AF-A0A355F8R0-F1
#
_cell.length_a   1.000
_cell.length_b   1.000
_cell.length_c   1.000
_cell.angle_alpha   90.00
_cell.angle_beta   90.00
_cell.angle_gamma   90.00
#
_symmetry.space_group_name_H-M   'P 1'
#
loop_
_entity.id
_entity.type
_entity.pdbx_description
1 polymer ?
#
loop_
_entity_poly.entity_id
_entity_poly.type
_entity_poly.pdbx_seq_one_letter_code
_entity_poly.pdbx_strand_id
1 'polypeptide(L)'
;MSKEAMILVRNSSEDPTAIVEWLQLALSAPVRRRALRYVLIVGAILITINHGDALLHGDVSTGRLIRIGLTLLVPYLVSTFSSVAAMLEAQRPKGE
;
A
#
# COMPACT_ATOMS: atom_id res chain seq x y z
N MET A 1 -24.25 34.03 -5.61
CA MET A 1 -23.62 32.69 -5.74
C MET A 1 -24.11 31.83 -4.60
N SER A 2 -24.93 30.83 -4.90
CA SER A 2 -25.78 30.15 -3.91
C SER A 2 -25.03 29.10 -3.09
N LYS A 3 -25.37 28.98 -1.79
CA LYS A 3 -24.85 27.98 -0.84
C LYS A 3 -24.97 26.54 -1.37
N GLU A 4 -25.98 26.29 -2.20
CA GLU A 4 -26.24 25.05 -2.93
C GLU A 4 -25.03 24.59 -3.78
N ALA A 5 -24.36 25.50 -4.50
CA ALA A 5 -23.22 25.16 -5.35
C ALA A 5 -21.96 24.81 -4.53
N MET A 6 -21.80 25.41 -3.35
CA MET A 6 -20.74 25.09 -2.40
C MET A 6 -20.98 23.72 -1.73
N ILE A 7 -22.24 23.34 -1.48
CA ILE A 7 -22.61 22.05 -0.91
C ILE A 7 -22.39 20.91 -1.92
N LEU A 8 -22.72 21.12 -3.20
CA LEU A 8 -22.47 20.11 -4.25
C LEU A 8 -20.98 19.86 -4.50
N VAL A 9 -20.15 20.91 -4.50
CA VAL A 9 -18.69 20.75 -4.64
C VAL A 9 -18.06 20.10 -3.40
N ARG A 10 -18.61 20.35 -2.21
CA ARG A 10 -18.13 19.78 -0.93
C ARG A 10 -18.63 18.35 -0.69
N ASN A 11 -19.72 17.91 -1.34
CA ASN A 11 -20.19 16.53 -1.26
C ASN A 11 -19.38 15.57 -2.15
N SER A 12 -18.60 16.09 -3.10
CA SER A 12 -17.73 15.31 -4.00
C SER A 12 -16.38 14.91 -3.38
N SER A 13 -16.03 15.40 -2.18
CA SER A 13 -14.70 15.21 -1.60
C SER A 13 -14.56 13.97 -0.70
N GLU A 14 -15.65 13.33 -0.28
CA GLU A 14 -15.64 12.13 0.59
C GLU A 14 -16.82 11.23 0.20
N ASP A 15 -16.82 10.71 -1.03
CA ASP A 15 -17.79 9.67 -1.40
C ASP A 15 -17.44 8.41 -0.57
N PRO A 16 -18.30 7.94 0.36
CA PRO A 16 -18.02 6.77 1.18
C PRO A 16 -17.71 5.53 0.33
N THR A 17 -18.19 5.50 -0.91
CA THR A 17 -17.94 4.41 -1.87
C THR A 17 -16.48 4.35 -2.32
N ALA A 18 -15.76 5.48 -2.35
CA ALA A 18 -14.36 5.52 -2.79
C ALA A 18 -13.43 4.75 -1.84
N ILE A 19 -13.65 4.87 -0.53
CA ILE A 19 -12.87 4.09 0.47
C ILE A 19 -13.18 2.60 0.34
N VAL A 20 -14.45 2.25 0.14
CA VAL A 20 -14.88 0.85 -0.04
C VAL A 20 -14.26 0.27 -1.31
N GLU A 21 -14.31 0.98 -2.43
CA GLU A 21 -13.68 0.58 -3.69
C GLU A 21 -12.16 0.42 -3.52
N TRP A 22 -11.51 1.40 -2.89
CA TRP A 22 -10.07 1.34 -2.62
C TRP A 22 -9.70 0.09 -1.82
N LEU A 23 -10.44 -0.21 -0.75
CA LEU A 23 -10.23 -1.41 0.08
C LEU A 23 -10.51 -2.69 -0.70
N GLN A 24 -11.56 -2.73 -1.54
CA GLN A 24 -11.85 -3.88 -2.39
C GLN A 24 -10.73 -4.15 -3.39
N LEU A 25 -10.18 -3.11 -4.02
CA LEU A 25 -9.04 -3.22 -4.91
C LEU A 25 -7.76 -3.65 -4.16
N ALA A 26 -7.48 -3.03 -3.01
CA ALA A 26 -6.33 -3.37 -2.17
C ALA A 26 -6.36 -4.84 -1.72
N LEU A 27 -7.55 -5.36 -1.40
CA LEU A 27 -7.78 -6.74 -0.98
C LEU A 27 -7.96 -7.71 -2.16
N SER A 28 -7.96 -7.24 -3.40
CA SER A 28 -8.12 -8.09 -4.57
C SER A 28 -6.97 -9.08 -4.72
N ALA A 29 -7.27 -10.27 -5.26
CA ALA A 29 -6.25 -11.31 -5.45
C ALA A 29 -5.04 -10.87 -6.29
N PRO A 30 -5.19 -10.09 -7.39
CA PRO A 30 -4.05 -9.61 -8.17
C PRO A 30 -3.13 -8.70 -7.35
N VAL A 31 -3.69 -7.76 -6.58
CA VAL A 31 -2.91 -6.81 -5.76
C VAL A 31 -2.19 -7.54 -4.64
N ARG A 32 -2.90 -8.40 -3.88
CA ARG A 32 -2.28 -9.19 -2.81
C ARG A 32 -1.16 -10.09 -3.31
N ARG A 33 -1.35 -10.79 -4.43
CA ARG A 33 -0.31 -11.66 -5.02
C ARG A 33 0.93 -10.86 -5.44
N ARG A 34 0.75 -9.66 -6.01
CA ARG A 34 1.86 -8.77 -6.36
C ARG A 34 2.58 -8.28 -5.12
N ALA A 35 1.86 -7.80 -4.12
CA ALA A 35 2.43 -7.30 -2.87
C ALA A 35 3.21 -8.40 -2.13
N LEU A 36 2.67 -9.62 -2.05
CA LEU A 36 3.38 -10.76 -1.44
C LEU A 36 4.70 -11.10 -2.17
N ARG A 37 4.73 -11.04 -3.51
CA ARG A 37 6.00 -11.24 -4.26
C ARG A 37 7.03 -10.17 -3.92
N TYR A 38 6.62 -8.91 -3.77
CA TYR A 38 7.50 -7.83 -3.37
C TYR A 38 8.04 -8.03 -1.96
N VAL A 39 7.21 -8.47 -1.01
CA VAL A 39 7.65 -8.84 0.34
C VAL A 39 8.71 -9.95 0.28
N LEU A 40 8.51 -10.98 -0.53
CA LEU A 40 9.45 -12.09 -0.63
C LEU A 40 10.79 -11.69 -1.26
N ILE A 41 10.77 -10.89 -2.33
CA ILE A 41 11.99 -10.54 -3.06
C ILE A 41 12.65 -9.31 -2.44
N VAL A 42 11.95 -8.17 -2.47
CA VAL A 42 12.48 -6.89 -2.00
C VAL A 42 12.61 -6.92 -0.48
N GLY A 43 11.64 -7.47 0.24
CA GLY A 43 11.72 -7.58 1.70
C GLY A 43 12.88 -8.45 2.16
N ALA A 44 13.17 -9.57 1.49
CA ALA A 44 14.35 -10.39 1.83
C ALA A 44 15.67 -9.66 1.57
N ILE A 45 15.78 -8.93 0.46
CA ILE A 45 16.95 -8.08 0.18
C ILE A 45 17.11 -7.04 1.30
N LEU A 46 16.03 -6.33 1.65
CA LEU A 46 16.08 -5.29 2.68
C LEU A 46 16.42 -5.85 4.06
N ILE A 47 15.90 -7.03 4.45
CA ILE A 47 16.28 -7.68 5.70
C ILE A 47 17.77 -8.00 5.69
N THR A 48 18.27 -8.56 4.58
CA THR A 48 19.68 -8.96 4.46
C THR A 48 20.60 -7.76 4.64
N ILE A 49 20.33 -6.64 3.96
CA ILE A 49 21.21 -5.46 4.05
C ILE A 49 21.08 -4.70 5.39
N ASN A 50 19.92 -4.71 6.03
CA ASN A 50 19.68 -3.94 7.26
C ASN A 50 19.93 -4.74 8.55
N HIS A 51 19.74 -6.05 8.50
CA HIS A 51 19.71 -6.92 9.68
C HIS A 51 20.53 -8.20 9.51
N GLY A 52 21.09 -8.48 8.33
CA GLY A 52 21.83 -9.71 8.05
C GLY A 52 22.97 -9.97 9.02
N ASP A 53 23.82 -8.97 9.28
CA ASP A 53 24.95 -9.11 10.20
C ASP A 53 24.51 -9.58 11.59
N ALA A 54 23.51 -8.94 12.17
CA ALA A 54 23.02 -9.32 13.49
C ALA A 54 22.26 -10.65 13.52
N LEU A 55 21.59 -11.02 12.42
CA LEU A 55 20.97 -12.33 12.31
C LEU A 55 22.04 -13.44 12.28
N LEU A 56 23.17 -13.20 11.62
CA LEU A 56 24.31 -14.12 11.61
C LEU A 56 24.98 -14.24 12.99
N HIS A 57 25.04 -13.14 13.75
CA HIS A 57 25.58 -13.12 15.12
C HIS A 57 24.56 -13.55 16.19
N GLY A 58 23.30 -13.86 15.81
CA GLY A 58 22.25 -14.28 16.74
C GLY A 58 21.69 -13.16 17.64
N ASP A 59 21.97 -11.90 17.35
CA ASP A 59 21.47 -10.73 18.12
C ASP A 59 20.02 -10.41 17.74
N VAL A 60 19.08 -11.25 18.15
CA VAL A 60 17.65 -11.11 17.87
C VAL A 60 16.90 -10.59 19.09
N SER A 61 16.93 -9.27 19.28
CA SER A 61 16.10 -8.59 20.28
C SER A 61 14.67 -8.34 19.79
N THR A 62 13.73 -8.13 20.71
CA THR A 62 12.34 -7.73 20.37
C THR A 62 12.29 -6.48 19.51
N GLY A 63 13.12 -5.48 19.80
CA GLY A 63 13.21 -4.26 19.00
C GLY A 63 13.66 -4.54 17.55
N ARG A 64 14.55 -5.52 17.35
CA ARG A 64 14.98 -5.93 16.01
C ARG A 64 13.88 -6.67 15.25
N LEU A 65 13.11 -7.52 15.92
CA LEU A 65 11.95 -8.19 15.31
C LEU A 65 10.92 -7.18 14.79
N ILE A 66 10.65 -6.11 15.54
CA ILE A 66 9.77 -5.02 15.08
C ILE A 66 10.35 -4.37 13.82
N ARG A 67 11.65 -4.06 13.79
CA ARG A 67 12.31 -3.47 12.61
C ARG A 67 12.22 -4.40 11.39
N ILE A 68 12.49 -5.70 11.55
CA ILE A 68 12.33 -6.71 10.49
C ILE A 68 10.87 -6.73 9.99
N GLY A 69 9.89 -6.70 10.89
CA GLY A 69 8.48 -6.63 10.52
C GLY A 69 8.15 -5.39 9.68
N LEU A 70 8.66 -4.22 10.08
CA LEU A 70 8.50 -2.98 9.30
C LEU A 70 9.21 -3.06 7.94
N THR A 71 10.38 -3.70 7.87
CA THR A 71 11.10 -3.93 6.61
C THR A 71 10.30 -4.73 5.60
N LEU A 72 9.49 -5.70 6.06
CA LEU A 72 8.57 -6.46 5.21
C LEU A 72 7.30 -5.67 4.89
N LEU A 73 6.83 -4.84 5.82
CA LEU A 73 5.61 -4.05 5.66
C LEU A 73 5.77 -3.00 4.57
N VAL A 74 6.91 -2.32 4.49
CA VAL A 74 7.17 -1.25 3.50
C VAL A 74 6.94 -1.71 2.05
N PRO A 75 7.58 -2.78 1.53
CA PRO A 75 7.37 -3.23 0.15
C PRO A 75 5.95 -3.75 -0.10
N TYR A 76 5.28 -4.31 0.91
CA TYR A 76 3.87 -4.70 0.79
C TYR A 76 2.97 -3.48 0.55
N LEU A 77 3.12 -2.45 1.40
CA LEU A 77 2.33 -1.23 1.35
C LEU A 77 2.55 -0.47 0.05
N VAL A 78 3.81 -0.23 -0.33
CA VAL A 78 4.15 0.48 -1.56
C VAL A 78 3.56 -0.26 -2.78
N SER A 79 3.71 -1.59 -2.85
CA SER A 79 3.14 -2.38 -3.94
C SER A 79 1.60 -2.28 -3.98
N THR A 80 0.94 -2.30 -2.83
CA THR A 80 -0.52 -2.19 -2.71
C THR A 80 -1.00 -0.81 -3.14
N PHE A 81 -0.46 0.26 -2.55
CA PHE A 81 -0.86 1.64 -2.85
C PHE A 81 -0.68 1.99 -4.33
N SER A 82 0.49 1.69 -4.90
CA SER A 82 0.75 1.95 -6.32
C SER A 82 -0.15 1.13 -7.24
N SER A 83 -0.46 -0.13 -6.88
CA SER A 83 -1.34 -0.97 -7.68
C SER A 83 -2.78 -0.44 -7.69
N VAL A 84 -3.31 -0.07 -6.52
CA VAL A 84 -4.68 0.45 -6.42
C VAL A 84 -4.79 1.80 -7.13
N ALA A 85 -3.82 2.70 -6.95
CA ALA A 85 -3.77 3.99 -7.65
C ALA A 85 -3.82 3.82 -9.17
N ALA A 86 -2.97 2.93 -9.73
CA ALA A 86 -2.96 2.65 -11.16
C ALA A 86 -4.27 2.03 -11.67
N MET A 87 -4.92 1.17 -10.89
CA MET A 87 -6.21 0.57 -11.25
C MET A 87 -7.35 1.60 -11.22
N LEU A 88 -7.36 2.52 -10.27
CA LEU A 88 -8.33 3.61 -10.22
C LEU A 88 -8.12 4.60 -11.39
N GLU A 89 -6.86 4.93 -11.71
CA GLU A 89 -6.53 5.79 -12.84
C GLU A 89 -6.96 5.16 -14.18
N ALA A 90 -6.76 3.86 -14.35
CA ALA A 90 -7.18 3.13 -15.55
C ALA A 90 -8.70 3.07 -15.74
N GLN A 91 -9.49 3.24 -14.67
CA GLN A 91 -10.96 3.28 -14.72
C GLN A 91 -11.51 4.66 -15.06
N ARG A 92 -10.70 5.73 -14.98
CA ARG A 92 -11.17 7.08 -15.34
C ARG A 92 -11.40 7.13 -16.85
N PRO A 93 -12.56 7.60 -17.32
CA PRO A 93 -12.82 7.73 -18.75
C PRO A 93 -11.77 8.68 -19.34
N LYS A 94 -11.08 8.23 -20.40
CA LYS A 94 -10.22 9.10 -21.20
C LYS A 94 -11.15 10.06 -21.94
N GLY A 95 -11.19 11.32 -21.53
CA GLY A 95 -11.89 12.36 -22.29
C GLY A 95 -11.22 12.50 -23.66
N GLU A 96 -11.95 12.20 -24.72
CA GLU A 96 -11.64 12.56 -26.11
C GLU A 96 -12.17 13.95 -26.44
#